data_AF-A0AAD6GEE4-F1
#
_entry.id   AF-A0AAD6GEE4-F1
#
_cell.length_a   1.000
_cell.length_b   1.000
_cell.length_c   1.000
_cell.angle_alpha   90.00
_cell.angle_beta   90.00
_cell.angle_gamma   90.00
#
_symmetry.space_group_name_H-M   'P 1'
#
loop_
_entity.id
_entity.type
_entity.pdbx_description
1 polymer ?
#
loop_
_entity_poly.entity_id
_entity_poly.type
_entity_poly.pdbx_seq_one_letter_code
_entity_poly.pdbx_strand_id
1 'polypeptide(L)'
;MSLHMADILDIEKVDRCLAVGHDWGCGLLSRIVSYVPDRLVGIVLISVGYAKSDKINSHIKSLIGYEPFGYWPWHNTEEAVKDCDDHSESVFTLVYPANPDDWKVNFTPLGAAAAYVSTGRTAPYPSWYTPEEYTIRKQIFAQGYRGPMNWYKAAIRGVNLADEAEIADGRCHLPTLLIVSEKDHVARADMGIAGTKELVADLRVKNFEECGHWIQLERPNEMNDALKEFARELFGKTEAEVTST
;
A
#
# COMPACT_ATOMS: atom_id res chain seq x y z
N MET A 1 -14.46 -4.09 5.68
CA MET A 1 -14.23 -3.97 4.21
C MET A 1 -13.80 -5.30 3.58
N SER A 2 -13.02 -6.15 4.26
CA SER A 2 -12.53 -7.41 3.67
C SER A 2 -13.64 -8.34 3.16
N LEU A 3 -14.76 -8.44 3.89
CA LEU A 3 -15.91 -9.24 3.45
C LEU A 3 -16.57 -8.69 2.16
N HIS A 4 -16.54 -7.37 1.94
CA HIS A 4 -17.05 -6.79 0.69
C HIS A 4 -16.26 -7.27 -0.52
N MET A 5 -14.98 -7.64 -0.36
CA MET A 5 -14.20 -8.20 -1.47
C MET A 5 -14.68 -9.60 -1.83
N ALA A 6 -15.10 -10.41 -0.85
CA ALA A 6 -15.76 -11.68 -1.14
C ALA A 6 -17.08 -11.46 -1.88
N ASP A 7 -17.89 -10.48 -1.47
CA ASP A 7 -19.15 -10.13 -2.15
C ASP A 7 -18.91 -9.70 -3.62
N ILE A 8 -17.87 -8.90 -3.87
CA ILE A 8 -17.49 -8.52 -5.25
C ILE A 8 -17.11 -9.75 -6.07
N LEU A 9 -16.29 -10.64 -5.51
CA LEU A 9 -15.91 -11.87 -6.21
C LEU A 9 -17.13 -12.75 -6.54
N ASP A 10 -18.13 -12.80 -5.65
CA ASP A 10 -19.38 -13.53 -5.90
C ASP A 10 -20.21 -12.90 -7.02
N ILE A 11 -20.34 -11.56 -7.02
CA ILE A 11 -21.04 -10.81 -8.07
C ILE A 11 -20.36 -11.01 -9.43
N GLU A 12 -19.03 -10.94 -9.47
CA GLU A 12 -18.22 -11.13 -10.67
C GLU A 12 -18.05 -12.61 -11.06
N LYS A 13 -18.59 -13.54 -10.25
CA LYS A 13 -18.52 -15.00 -10.44
C LYS A 13 -17.08 -15.52 -10.53
N VAL A 14 -16.19 -14.95 -9.72
CA VAL A 14 -14.80 -15.38 -9.57
C VAL A 14 -14.67 -16.21 -8.30
N ASP A 15 -14.38 -17.50 -8.44
CA ASP A 15 -14.22 -18.40 -7.29
C ASP A 15 -12.96 -18.03 -6.49
N ARG A 16 -11.80 -17.99 -7.13
CA ARG A 16 -10.52 -17.63 -6.50
C ARG A 16 -9.71 -16.71 -7.39
N CYS A 17 -8.93 -15.82 -6.80
CA CYS A 17 -8.09 -14.88 -7.54
C CYS A 17 -6.67 -14.75 -6.98
N LEU A 18 -5.74 -14.28 -7.82
CA LEU A 18 -4.49 -13.69 -7.36
C LEU A 18 -4.80 -12.24 -7.00
N ALA A 19 -4.64 -11.88 -5.72
CA ALA A 19 -4.93 -10.53 -5.26
C ALA A 19 -3.64 -9.69 -5.19
N VAL A 20 -3.72 -8.43 -5.63
CA VAL A 20 -2.60 -7.49 -5.68
C VAL A 20 -2.99 -6.25 -4.89
N GLY A 21 -2.18 -5.88 -3.90
CA GLY A 21 -2.35 -4.68 -3.08
C GLY A 21 -1.14 -3.76 -3.18
N HIS A 22 -1.38 -2.45 -3.09
CA HIS A 22 -0.35 -1.41 -2.93
C HIS A 22 -0.74 -0.51 -1.75
N ASP A 23 0.25 -0.10 -0.96
CA ASP A 23 0.07 0.82 0.20
C ASP A 23 -1.06 0.37 1.16
N TRP A 24 -2.09 1.19 1.41
CA TRP A 24 -3.27 0.80 2.21
C TRP A 24 -3.98 -0.45 1.69
N GLY A 25 -3.91 -0.71 0.38
CA GLY A 25 -4.41 -1.93 -0.23
C GLY A 25 -3.71 -3.19 0.28
N CYS A 26 -2.43 -3.12 0.66
CA CYS A 26 -1.72 -4.22 1.32
C CYS A 26 -2.25 -4.49 2.72
N GLY A 27 -2.61 -3.43 3.46
CA GLY A 27 -3.28 -3.56 4.76
C GLY A 27 -4.61 -4.28 4.64
N LEU A 28 -5.47 -3.81 3.72
CA LEU A 28 -6.74 -4.49 3.42
C LEU A 28 -6.50 -5.94 3.00
N LEU A 29 -5.57 -6.19 2.07
CA LEU A 29 -5.29 -7.53 1.54
C LEU A 29 -4.81 -8.47 2.64
N SER A 30 -3.98 -8.01 3.56
CA SER A 30 -3.55 -8.81 4.71
C SER A 30 -4.73 -9.24 5.59
N ARG A 31 -5.77 -8.41 5.70
CA ARG A 31 -7.03 -8.75 6.39
C ARG A 31 -7.91 -9.69 5.55
N ILE A 32 -7.94 -9.55 4.22
CA ILE A 32 -8.61 -10.52 3.32
C ILE A 32 -8.00 -11.91 3.49
N VAL A 33 -6.67 -12.02 3.58
CA VAL A 33 -5.98 -13.29 3.86
C VAL A 33 -6.43 -13.90 5.18
N SER A 34 -6.68 -13.07 6.21
CA SER A 34 -7.12 -13.56 7.52
C SER A 34 -8.58 -14.01 7.53
N TYR A 35 -9.47 -13.30 6.84
CA TYR A 35 -10.92 -13.53 6.94
C TYR A 35 -11.50 -14.44 5.85
N VAL A 36 -10.95 -14.40 4.64
CA VAL A 36 -11.47 -15.16 3.48
C VAL A 36 -10.33 -15.78 2.65
N PRO A 37 -9.36 -16.49 3.26
CA PRO A 37 -8.19 -17.03 2.57
C PRO A 37 -8.53 -17.97 1.41
N ASP A 38 -9.65 -18.70 1.51
CA ASP A 38 -10.06 -19.68 0.50
C ASP A 38 -10.35 -19.05 -0.86
N ARG A 39 -10.63 -17.73 -0.89
CA ARG A 39 -10.88 -16.96 -2.12
C ARG A 39 -9.60 -16.55 -2.85
N LEU A 40 -8.43 -16.89 -2.32
CA LEU A 40 -7.14 -16.46 -2.84
C LEU A 40 -6.31 -17.67 -3.29
N VAL A 41 -5.63 -17.55 -4.43
CA VAL A 41 -4.59 -18.52 -4.86
C VAL A 41 -3.18 -18.08 -4.49
N GLY A 42 -3.01 -16.80 -4.18
CA GLY A 42 -1.76 -16.14 -3.84
C GLY A 42 -1.98 -14.64 -3.69
N ILE A 43 -0.98 -13.93 -3.16
CA ILE A 43 -1.03 -12.49 -2.97
C ILE A 43 0.23 -11.78 -3.47
N VAL A 44 0.07 -10.54 -3.92
CA VAL A 44 1.17 -9.62 -4.20
C VAL A 44 1.02 -8.37 -3.35
N LEU A 45 2.08 -8.03 -2.63
CA LEU A 45 2.15 -6.86 -1.76
C LEU A 45 3.17 -5.88 -2.35
N ILE A 46 2.74 -4.67 -2.67
CA ILE A 46 3.58 -3.64 -3.30
C ILE A 46 3.84 -2.52 -2.29
N SER A 47 5.12 -2.21 -2.07
CA SER A 47 5.67 -1.24 -1.12
C SER A 47 5.49 -1.63 0.36
N VAL A 48 4.26 -1.89 0.80
CA VAL A 48 3.93 -2.25 2.19
C VAL A 48 3.91 -3.76 2.37
N GLY A 49 4.66 -4.25 3.37
CA GLY A 49 4.73 -5.66 3.73
C GLY A 49 3.46 -6.21 4.40
N TYR A 50 3.44 -7.53 4.63
CA TYR A 50 2.30 -8.20 5.26
C TYR A 50 2.21 -7.81 6.74
N ALA A 51 1.01 -7.53 7.22
CA ALA A 51 0.78 -7.13 8.61
C ALA A 51 -0.32 -7.98 9.26
N LYS A 52 -0.10 -8.37 10.51
CA LYS A 52 -1.10 -9.12 11.31
C LYS A 52 -2.21 -8.26 11.91
N SER A 53 -2.04 -6.95 11.97
CA SER A 53 -3.01 -6.00 12.56
C SER A 53 -2.77 -4.58 12.07
N ASP A 54 -3.78 -3.72 12.17
CA ASP A 54 -3.68 -2.27 11.91
C ASP A 54 -2.94 -1.48 13.00
N LYS A 55 -2.47 -2.14 14.07
CA LYS A 55 -1.73 -1.48 15.15
C LYS A 55 -0.46 -0.81 14.63
N ILE A 56 -0.45 0.51 14.67
CA ILE A 56 0.72 1.33 14.38
C ILE A 56 1.77 1.05 15.46
N ASN A 57 2.95 0.60 15.06
CA ASN A 57 4.03 0.36 16.00
C ASN A 57 4.63 1.70 16.44
N SER A 58 4.35 2.13 17.67
CA SER A 58 4.82 3.40 18.25
C SER A 58 6.34 3.52 18.39
N HIS A 59 7.10 2.46 18.07
CA HIS A 59 8.56 2.40 18.23
C HIS A 59 9.35 2.63 16.94
N ILE A 60 8.70 2.87 15.80
CA ILE A 60 9.38 2.91 14.49
C ILE A 60 10.44 4.03 14.42
N LYS A 61 10.15 5.20 15.00
CA LYS A 61 11.12 6.31 15.08
C LYS A 61 12.45 5.92 15.73
N SER A 62 12.41 5.06 16.74
CA SER A 62 13.62 4.62 17.47
C SER A 62 14.51 3.69 16.65
N LEU A 63 13.95 3.02 15.63
CA LEU A 63 14.65 2.06 14.78
C LEU A 63 15.28 2.71 13.54
N ILE A 64 14.67 3.75 12.99
CA ILE A 64 15.09 4.31 11.68
C ILE A 64 15.61 5.75 11.72
N GLY A 65 15.57 6.41 12.88
CA GLY A 65 16.14 7.75 13.08
C GLY A 65 15.28 8.93 12.59
N TYR A 66 14.12 8.67 11.98
CA TYR A 66 13.10 9.68 11.66
C TYR A 66 11.69 9.09 11.84
N GLU A 67 10.68 9.95 11.83
CA GLU A 67 9.27 9.53 11.89
C GLU A 67 8.78 9.27 10.46
N PRO A 68 8.64 8.03 9.97
CA PRO A 68 8.18 7.80 8.58
C PRO A 68 6.70 8.15 8.41
N PHE A 69 5.97 8.26 9.52
CA PHE A 69 4.53 8.48 9.57
C PHE A 69 4.16 9.83 10.18
N GLY A 70 5.03 10.85 10.16
CA GLY A 70 4.75 12.14 10.79
C GLY A 70 3.58 12.92 10.17
N TYR A 71 3.10 12.50 9.00
CA TYR A 71 1.87 13.00 8.37
C TYR A 71 0.59 12.36 8.95
N TRP A 72 0.66 11.19 9.59
CA TRP A 72 -0.50 10.46 10.11
C TRP A 72 -1.31 11.26 11.15
N PRO A 73 -0.69 11.95 12.13
CA PRO A 73 -1.45 12.76 13.09
C PRO A 73 -2.28 13.85 12.41
N TRP A 74 -1.77 14.48 11.36
CA TRP A 74 -2.52 15.47 10.57
C TRP A 74 -3.64 14.80 9.77
N HIS A 75 -3.40 13.69 9.07
CA HIS A 75 -4.45 12.93 8.36
C HIS A 75 -5.60 12.44 9.27
N ASN A 76 -5.39 12.38 10.59
CA ASN A 76 -6.44 12.06 11.56
C ASN A 76 -7.44 13.21 11.82
N THR A 77 -7.23 14.40 11.26
CA THR A 77 -8.02 15.61 11.59
C THR A 77 -9.01 16.01 10.51
N GLU A 78 -9.87 16.98 10.81
CA GLU A 78 -10.80 17.59 9.84
C GLU A 78 -10.13 18.71 9.05
N GLU A 79 -9.14 19.37 9.66
CA GLU A 79 -8.28 20.37 9.03
C GLU A 79 -7.53 19.76 7.85
N ALA A 80 -6.98 18.54 7.98
CA ALA A 80 -6.33 17.88 6.84
C ALA A 80 -7.28 17.64 5.66
N VAL A 81 -8.55 17.32 5.93
CA VAL A 81 -9.55 17.16 4.85
C VAL A 81 -9.74 18.50 4.14
N LYS A 82 -9.94 19.57 4.91
CA LYS A 82 -10.11 20.91 4.38
C LYS A 82 -8.88 21.39 3.59
N ASP A 83 -7.69 21.27 4.17
CA ASP A 83 -6.43 21.68 3.53
C ASP A 83 -6.23 20.94 2.19
N CYS A 84 -6.52 19.64 2.15
CA CYS A 84 -6.40 18.84 0.92
C CYS A 84 -7.45 19.19 -0.14
N ASP A 85 -8.69 19.45 0.28
CA ASP A 85 -9.77 19.86 -0.61
C ASP A 85 -9.48 21.25 -1.22
N ASP A 86 -8.97 22.19 -0.41
CA ASP A 86 -8.62 23.55 -0.86
C ASP A 86 -7.36 23.58 -1.76
N HIS A 87 -6.41 22.65 -1.55
CA HIS A 87 -5.10 22.65 -2.20
C HIS A 87 -4.76 21.33 -2.90
N SER A 88 -5.69 20.80 -3.70
CA SER A 88 -5.56 19.46 -4.31
C SER A 88 -4.30 19.25 -5.16
N GLU A 89 -3.78 20.30 -5.81
CA GLU A 89 -2.52 20.24 -6.56
C GLU A 89 -1.29 20.15 -5.64
N SER A 90 -1.32 20.87 -4.51
CA SER A 90 -0.29 20.74 -3.47
C SER A 90 -0.23 19.30 -2.97
N VAL A 91 -1.39 18.70 -2.68
CA VAL A 91 -1.49 17.28 -2.31
C VAL A 91 -0.90 16.38 -3.39
N PHE A 92 -1.20 16.63 -4.67
CA PHE A 92 -0.64 15.83 -5.76
C PHE A 92 0.88 15.87 -5.78
N THR A 93 1.48 17.06 -5.78
CA THR A 93 2.94 17.22 -5.86
C THR A 93 3.68 16.76 -4.59
N LEU A 94 2.98 16.73 -3.44
CA LEU A 94 3.49 16.13 -2.21
C LEU A 94 3.44 14.59 -2.27
N VAL A 95 2.32 14.02 -2.70
CA VAL A 95 2.08 12.57 -2.69
C VAL A 95 2.79 11.87 -3.84
N TYR A 96 2.96 12.51 -4.99
CA TYR A 96 3.70 11.99 -6.14
C TYR A 96 4.95 12.84 -6.39
N PRO A 97 5.99 12.71 -5.54
CA PRO A 97 7.15 13.58 -5.64
C PRO A 97 7.97 13.27 -6.90
N ALA A 98 8.47 14.29 -7.58
CA ALA A 98 9.40 14.10 -8.70
C ALA A 98 10.73 13.48 -8.25
N ASN A 99 11.17 13.79 -7.03
CA ASN A 99 12.29 13.14 -6.36
C ASN A 99 11.80 12.47 -5.07
N PRO A 100 11.89 11.13 -4.94
CA PRO A 100 11.46 10.42 -3.73
C PRO A 100 12.07 10.99 -2.45
N ASP A 101 13.32 11.46 -2.47
CA ASP A 101 14.00 12.04 -1.30
C ASP A 101 13.30 13.27 -0.70
N ASP A 102 12.45 13.96 -1.47
CA ASP A 102 11.69 15.13 -0.99
C ASP A 102 10.74 14.78 0.16
N TRP A 103 10.30 13.52 0.26
CA TRP A 103 9.47 13.05 1.37
C TRP A 103 10.18 13.16 2.73
N LYS A 104 11.51 13.03 2.78
CA LYS A 104 12.29 13.17 4.02
C LYS A 104 12.18 14.57 4.63
N VAL A 105 11.81 15.57 3.82
CA VAL A 105 11.71 16.97 4.24
C VAL A 105 10.26 17.42 4.32
N ASN A 106 9.44 17.05 3.33
CA ASN A 106 8.13 17.64 3.14
C ASN A 106 6.97 16.74 3.62
N PHE A 107 7.18 15.43 3.81
CA PHE A 107 6.09 14.50 4.08
C PHE A 107 6.25 13.75 5.40
N THR A 108 7.38 13.06 5.60
CA THR A 108 7.60 12.22 6.77
C THR A 108 7.79 13.00 8.07
N PRO A 109 8.48 14.17 8.12
CA PRO A 109 8.61 14.89 9.37
C PRO A 109 7.28 15.37 9.93
N LEU A 110 7.11 15.28 11.26
CA LEU A 110 5.90 15.71 11.95
C LEU A 110 5.55 17.17 11.60
N GLY A 111 4.35 17.39 11.09
CA GLY A 111 3.85 18.71 10.70
C GLY A 111 4.31 19.22 9.33
N ALA A 112 5.27 18.56 8.66
CA ALA A 112 5.77 19.01 7.36
C ALA A 112 4.69 18.90 6.27
N ALA A 113 3.96 17.77 6.22
CA ALA A 113 2.88 17.57 5.27
C ALA A 113 1.77 18.63 5.41
N ALA A 114 1.37 18.90 6.65
CA ALA A 114 0.39 19.94 6.96
C ALA A 114 0.86 21.33 6.48
N ALA A 115 2.11 21.71 6.80
CA ALA A 115 2.68 22.99 6.37
C ALA A 115 2.80 23.10 4.84
N TYR A 116 3.14 22.00 4.16
CA TYR A 116 3.23 21.96 2.71
C TYR A 116 1.86 22.20 2.07
N VAL A 117 0.83 21.45 2.51
CA VAL A 117 -0.50 21.48 1.89
C VAL A 117 -1.29 22.74 2.26
N SER A 118 -1.30 23.13 3.53
CA SER A 118 -2.07 24.31 4.00
C SER A 118 -1.61 25.63 3.39
N THR A 119 -0.37 25.70 2.89
CA THR A 119 0.17 26.88 2.19
C THR A 119 0.02 26.81 0.67
N GLY A 120 -0.57 25.74 0.14
CA GLY A 120 -0.71 25.53 -1.29
C GLY A 120 0.63 25.36 -2.04
N ARG A 121 1.69 24.96 -1.33
CA ARG A 121 3.02 24.78 -1.94
C ARG A 121 2.98 23.70 -3.02
N THR A 122 3.68 23.89 -4.11
CA THR A 122 3.81 22.89 -5.18
C THR A 122 5.27 22.61 -5.53
N ALA A 123 5.48 21.50 -6.22
CA ALA A 123 6.76 21.08 -6.80
C ALA A 123 6.57 20.64 -8.26
N PRO A 124 7.64 20.47 -9.05
CA PRO A 124 7.54 19.92 -10.40
C PRO A 124 6.84 18.56 -10.41
N TYR A 125 6.11 18.28 -11.48
CA TYR A 125 5.47 16.97 -11.65
C TYR A 125 6.53 15.89 -11.96
N PRO A 126 6.34 14.66 -11.48
CA PRO A 126 7.22 13.55 -11.83
C PRO A 126 7.20 13.27 -13.33
N SER A 127 8.36 12.90 -13.89
CA SER A 127 8.51 12.58 -15.32
C SER A 127 7.75 11.31 -15.75
N TRP A 128 7.44 10.44 -14.78
CA TRP A 128 6.71 9.19 -14.97
C TRP A 128 5.19 9.34 -14.82
N TYR A 129 4.68 10.55 -14.59
CA TYR A 129 3.24 10.81 -14.43
C TYR A 129 2.76 11.75 -15.52
N THR A 130 1.91 11.23 -16.40
CA THR A 130 1.45 11.97 -17.57
C THR A 130 0.40 13.03 -17.22
N PRO A 131 0.25 14.10 -18.02
CA PRO A 131 -0.85 15.06 -17.87
C PRO A 131 -2.24 14.41 -17.94
N GLU A 132 -2.40 13.35 -18.73
CA GLU A 132 -3.61 12.56 -18.85
C GLU A 132 -3.94 11.84 -17.53
N GLU A 133 -2.97 11.13 -16.94
CA GLU A 133 -3.14 10.49 -15.63
C GLU A 133 -3.44 11.51 -14.54
N TYR A 134 -2.81 12.69 -14.58
CA TYR A 134 -3.09 13.76 -13.62
C TYR A 134 -4.55 14.24 -13.72
N THR A 135 -5.07 14.31 -14.94
CA THR A 135 -6.48 14.68 -15.19
C THR A 135 -7.43 13.62 -14.66
N ILE A 136 -7.14 12.34 -14.89
CA ILE A 136 -7.92 11.21 -14.34
C ILE A 136 -7.92 11.28 -12.81
N ARG A 137 -6.74 11.46 -12.20
CA ARG A 137 -6.64 11.58 -10.74
C ARG A 137 -7.49 12.74 -10.21
N LYS A 138 -7.42 13.92 -10.84
CA LYS A 138 -8.24 15.08 -10.44
C LYS A 138 -9.74 14.75 -10.48
N GLN A 139 -10.20 13.98 -11.48
CA GLN A 139 -11.60 13.55 -11.56
C GLN A 139 -11.97 12.57 -10.44
N ILE A 140 -11.11 11.59 -10.14
CA ILE A 140 -11.33 10.63 -9.04
C ILE A 140 -11.46 11.37 -7.70
N PHE A 141 -10.60 12.35 -7.46
CA PHE A 141 -10.59 13.15 -6.22
C PHE A 141 -11.56 14.33 -6.22
N ALA A 142 -12.40 14.49 -7.26
CA ALA A 142 -13.39 15.58 -7.32
C ALA A 142 -14.46 15.48 -6.21
N GLN A 143 -14.62 14.30 -5.60
CA GLN A 143 -15.50 14.07 -4.44
C GLN A 143 -14.86 14.45 -3.10
N GLY A 144 -13.61 14.93 -3.11
CA GLY A 144 -12.86 15.36 -1.93
C GLY A 144 -12.03 14.26 -1.26
N TYR A 145 -11.24 14.65 -0.27
CA TYR A 145 -10.24 13.81 0.39
C TYR A 145 -10.73 13.10 1.65
N ARG A 146 -11.97 13.36 2.10
CA ARG A 146 -12.52 12.74 3.33
C ARG A 146 -12.51 11.21 3.28
N GLY A 147 -12.93 10.61 2.17
CA GLY A 147 -12.98 9.16 2.01
C GLY A 147 -11.59 8.52 2.18
N PRO A 148 -10.58 8.94 1.39
CA PRO A 148 -9.20 8.52 1.58
C PRO A 148 -8.67 8.73 3.01
N MET A 149 -8.93 9.89 3.63
CA MET A 149 -8.45 10.20 4.99
C MET A 149 -9.08 9.32 6.08
N ASN A 150 -10.27 8.77 5.84
CA ASN A 150 -10.91 7.87 6.80
C ASN A 150 -10.13 6.57 7.04
N TRP A 151 -9.26 6.15 6.11
CA TRP A 151 -8.36 5.00 6.33
C TRP A 151 -7.36 5.27 7.46
N TYR A 152 -6.73 6.44 7.45
CA TYR A 152 -5.83 6.88 8.53
C TYR A 152 -6.58 7.04 9.85
N LYS A 153 -7.76 7.68 9.82
CA LYS A 153 -8.61 7.85 11.01
C LYS A 153 -9.01 6.50 11.60
N ALA A 154 -9.40 5.54 10.77
CA ALA A 154 -9.79 4.21 11.23
C ALA A 154 -8.63 3.48 11.92
N ALA A 155 -7.44 3.48 11.32
CA ALA A 155 -6.26 2.85 11.89
C ALA A 155 -5.81 3.53 13.20
N ILE A 156 -5.68 4.86 13.21
CA ILE A 156 -5.22 5.63 14.38
C ILE A 156 -6.21 5.52 15.55
N ARG A 157 -7.51 5.55 15.26
CA ARG A 157 -8.56 5.48 16.29
C ARG A 157 -8.90 4.05 16.67
N GLY A 158 -8.25 3.06 16.07
CA GLY A 158 -8.42 1.65 16.40
C GLY A 158 -9.81 1.10 16.09
N VAL A 159 -10.46 1.60 15.03
CA VAL A 159 -11.83 1.22 14.65
C VAL A 159 -11.96 -0.29 14.41
N ASN A 160 -10.92 -0.92 13.86
CA ASN A 160 -10.91 -2.35 13.52
C ASN A 160 -10.41 -3.26 14.66
N LEU A 161 -9.98 -2.72 15.81
CA LEU A 161 -9.28 -3.50 16.84
C LEU A 161 -10.12 -4.63 17.44
N ALA A 162 -11.44 -4.42 17.57
CA ALA A 162 -12.34 -5.43 18.08
C ALA A 162 -12.49 -6.59 17.08
N ASP A 163 -12.66 -6.28 15.80
CA ASP A 163 -12.78 -7.29 14.75
C ASP A 163 -11.48 -8.09 14.59
N GLU A 164 -10.32 -7.39 14.61
CA GLU A 164 -9.01 -8.02 14.48
C GLU A 164 -8.61 -8.91 15.67
N ALA A 165 -9.27 -8.76 16.83
CA ALA A 165 -8.99 -9.59 18.01
C ALA A 165 -9.32 -11.07 17.79
N GLU A 166 -10.21 -11.37 16.84
CA GLU A 166 -10.64 -12.73 16.47
C GLU A 166 -9.70 -13.40 15.46
N ILE A 167 -8.70 -12.69 14.93
CA ILE A 167 -7.71 -13.26 14.01
C ILE A 167 -6.74 -14.15 14.80
N ALA A 168 -6.72 -15.45 14.49
CA ALA A 168 -6.02 -16.48 15.27
C ALA A 168 -4.50 -16.27 15.38
N ASP A 169 -3.72 -16.68 14.38
CA ASP A 169 -2.24 -16.53 14.39
C ASP A 169 -1.73 -15.37 13.53
N GLY A 170 -2.62 -14.82 12.70
CA GLY A 170 -2.32 -13.71 11.78
C GLY A 170 -1.21 -14.02 10.77
N ARG A 171 -0.91 -15.29 10.49
CA ARG A 171 0.11 -15.70 9.51
C ARG A 171 -0.48 -15.83 8.11
N CYS A 172 0.37 -15.70 7.09
CA CYS A 172 -0.01 -15.98 5.71
C CYS A 172 0.56 -17.34 5.29
N HIS A 173 -0.32 -18.24 4.84
CA HIS A 173 0.04 -19.55 4.28
C HIS A 173 -0.06 -19.61 2.76
N LEU A 174 -0.44 -18.50 2.12
CA LEU A 174 -0.55 -18.41 0.66
C LEU A 174 0.81 -18.06 0.04
N PRO A 175 1.08 -18.53 -1.19
CA PRO A 175 2.18 -18.02 -1.98
C PRO A 175 2.13 -16.49 -2.05
N THR A 176 3.23 -15.84 -1.70
CA THR A 176 3.28 -14.38 -1.56
C THR A 176 4.48 -13.82 -2.32
N LEU A 177 4.23 -12.79 -3.12
CA LEU A 177 5.27 -11.93 -3.68
C LEU A 177 5.23 -10.57 -2.97
N LEU A 178 6.33 -10.21 -2.31
CA LEU A 178 6.55 -8.87 -1.79
C LEU A 178 7.44 -8.08 -2.78
N ILE A 179 6.94 -6.95 -3.24
CA ILE A 179 7.65 -6.01 -4.11
C ILE A 179 7.94 -4.76 -3.29
N VAL A 180 9.21 -4.40 -3.14
CA VAL A 180 9.67 -3.24 -2.36
C VAL A 180 10.57 -2.36 -3.21
N SER A 181 10.84 -1.15 -2.72
CA SER A 181 11.73 -0.22 -3.40
C SER A 181 12.68 0.51 -2.45
N GLU A 182 13.88 0.84 -2.95
CA GLU A 182 14.97 1.37 -2.15
C GLU A 182 14.83 2.84 -1.76
N LYS A 183 14.09 3.65 -2.54
CA LYS A 183 13.86 5.07 -2.24
C LYS A 183 12.48 5.33 -1.63
N ASP A 184 11.80 4.29 -1.18
CA ASP A 184 10.59 4.45 -0.38
C ASP A 184 10.94 4.87 1.06
N HIS A 185 10.73 6.15 1.37
CA HIS A 185 10.99 6.72 2.70
C HIS A 185 9.82 6.60 3.67
N VAL A 186 8.73 5.94 3.27
CA VAL A 186 7.59 5.64 4.15
C VAL A 186 7.56 4.15 4.44
N ALA A 187 7.42 3.32 3.39
CA ALA A 187 7.40 1.87 3.48
C ALA A 187 8.78 1.28 3.17
N ARG A 188 9.73 1.51 4.08
CA ARG A 188 11.12 1.07 3.91
C ARG A 188 11.22 -0.43 3.60
N ALA A 189 11.97 -0.74 2.54
CA ALA A 189 12.18 -2.10 2.05
C ALA A 189 12.69 -3.07 3.13
N ASP A 190 13.70 -2.68 3.92
CA ASP A 190 14.30 -3.54 4.92
C ASP A 190 13.32 -3.94 6.04
N MET A 191 12.51 -2.98 6.50
CA MET A 191 11.45 -3.22 7.49
C MET A 191 10.33 -4.09 6.92
N GLY A 192 9.87 -3.77 5.70
CA GLY A 192 8.82 -4.52 5.02
C GLY A 192 9.23 -5.98 4.79
N ILE A 193 10.47 -6.21 4.34
CA ILE A 193 11.03 -7.55 4.15
C ILE A 193 11.13 -8.30 5.47
N ALA A 194 11.72 -7.69 6.51
CA ALA A 194 11.92 -8.34 7.80
C ALA A 194 10.59 -8.74 8.45
N GLY A 195 9.63 -7.81 8.53
CA GLY A 195 8.31 -8.08 9.13
C GLY A 195 7.50 -9.11 8.34
N THR A 196 7.56 -9.08 7.01
CA THR A 196 6.85 -10.06 6.18
C THR A 196 7.44 -11.46 6.33
N LYS A 197 8.77 -11.61 6.39
CA LYS A 197 9.44 -12.90 6.59
C LYS A 197 9.05 -13.60 7.90
N GLU A 198 8.71 -12.85 8.94
CA GLU A 198 8.25 -13.44 10.21
C GLU A 198 6.87 -14.11 10.10
N LEU A 199 6.02 -13.58 9.22
CA LEU A 199 4.60 -13.93 9.11
C LEU A 199 4.27 -14.81 7.90
N VAL A 200 5.13 -14.83 6.89
CA VAL A 200 4.87 -15.48 5.59
C VAL A 200 5.98 -16.47 5.26
N ALA A 201 5.64 -17.76 5.21
CA ALA A 201 6.63 -18.82 4.94
C ALA A 201 6.96 -18.96 3.44
N ASP A 202 5.96 -18.89 2.56
CA ASP A 202 6.13 -19.05 1.11
C ASP A 202 6.31 -17.68 0.42
N LEU A 203 7.44 -17.02 0.70
CA LEU A 203 7.69 -15.63 0.32
C LEU A 203 8.75 -15.50 -0.79
N ARG A 204 8.40 -14.80 -1.88
CA ARG A 204 9.36 -14.19 -2.81
C ARG A 204 9.49 -12.70 -2.53
N VAL A 205 10.69 -12.16 -2.71
CA VAL A 205 10.95 -10.72 -2.57
C VAL A 205 11.59 -10.21 -3.85
N LYS A 206 11.01 -9.13 -4.41
CA LYS A 206 11.57 -8.38 -5.53
C LYS A 206 11.86 -6.95 -5.06
N ASN A 207 13.11 -6.53 -5.16
CA ASN A 207 13.52 -5.17 -4.84
C ASN A 207 13.71 -4.36 -6.13
N PHE A 208 13.22 -3.12 -6.14
CA PHE A 208 13.39 -2.16 -7.22
C PHE A 208 14.35 -1.05 -6.79
N GLU A 209 15.50 -0.99 -7.45
CA GLU A 209 16.54 0.02 -7.23
C GLU A 209 16.13 1.37 -7.85
N GLU A 210 16.60 2.47 -7.25
CA GLU A 210 16.38 3.85 -7.75
C GLU A 210 14.92 4.17 -8.10
N CYS A 211 13.98 3.63 -7.32
CA CYS A 211 12.54 3.79 -7.47
C CYS A 211 11.95 4.20 -6.11
N GLY A 212 10.88 4.99 -6.15
CA GLY A 212 10.15 5.45 -4.98
C GLY A 212 9.00 4.52 -4.60
N HIS A 213 7.99 5.11 -3.96
CA HIS A 213 6.84 4.39 -3.43
C HIS A 213 5.83 3.94 -4.49
N TRP A 214 5.79 4.61 -5.64
CA TRP A 214 4.79 4.40 -6.69
C TRP A 214 5.32 3.48 -7.79
N ILE A 215 5.84 2.30 -7.39
CA ILE A 215 6.58 1.36 -8.25
C ILE A 215 5.84 1.06 -9.56
N GLN A 216 4.52 0.83 -9.47
CA GLN A 216 3.67 0.53 -10.62
C GLN A 216 3.56 1.66 -11.65
N LEU A 217 3.81 2.91 -11.24
CA LEU A 217 3.83 4.08 -12.12
C LEU A 217 5.27 4.43 -12.55
N GLU A 218 6.23 4.29 -11.64
CA GLU A 218 7.64 4.62 -11.89
C GLU A 218 8.36 3.60 -12.78
N ARG A 219 7.98 2.31 -12.68
CA ARG A 219 8.60 1.18 -13.38
C ARG A 219 7.53 0.20 -13.90
N PRO A 220 6.59 0.64 -14.75
CA PRO A 220 5.40 -0.14 -15.13
C PRO A 220 5.75 -1.44 -15.85
N ASN A 221 6.77 -1.45 -16.72
CA ASN A 221 7.16 -2.64 -17.47
C ASN A 221 7.72 -3.73 -16.54
N GLU A 222 8.69 -3.36 -15.71
CA GLU A 222 9.31 -4.28 -14.74
C GLU A 222 8.31 -4.77 -13.70
N MET A 223 7.39 -3.90 -13.25
CA MET A 223 6.29 -4.27 -12.36
C MET A 223 5.38 -5.31 -13.02
N ASN A 224 4.95 -5.06 -14.25
CA ASN A 224 4.09 -5.98 -15.01
C ASN A 224 4.76 -7.33 -15.26
N ASP A 225 6.06 -7.35 -15.52
CA ASP A 225 6.80 -8.59 -15.74
C ASP A 225 6.93 -9.41 -14.46
N ALA A 226 7.17 -8.76 -13.31
CA ALA A 226 7.15 -9.42 -12.01
C ALA A 226 5.78 -10.05 -11.68
N LEU A 227 4.67 -9.34 -11.97
CA LEU A 227 3.32 -9.88 -11.80
C LEU A 227 3.06 -11.10 -12.68
N LYS A 228 3.45 -11.03 -13.96
CA LYS A 228 3.29 -12.14 -14.92
C LYS A 228 4.12 -13.35 -14.52
N GLU A 229 5.35 -13.15 -14.09
CA GLU A 229 6.24 -14.23 -13.63
C GLU A 229 5.62 -14.95 -12.45
N PHE A 230 5.16 -14.22 -11.44
CA PHE A 230 4.52 -14.82 -10.28
C PHE A 230 3.21 -15.52 -10.63
N ALA A 231 2.36 -14.90 -11.46
CA ALA A 231 1.14 -15.55 -11.94
C ALA A 231 1.45 -16.87 -12.68
N ARG A 232 2.46 -16.90 -13.55
CA ARG A 232 2.90 -18.14 -14.22
C ARG A 232 3.39 -19.19 -13.23
N GLU A 233 4.08 -18.79 -12.16
CA GLU A 233 4.50 -19.73 -11.12
C GLU A 233 3.30 -20.38 -10.42
N LEU A 234 2.25 -19.62 -10.13
CA LEU A 234 1.06 -20.12 -9.44
C LEU A 234 0.19 -21.00 -10.34
N PHE A 235 -0.06 -20.58 -11.57
CA PHE A 235 -1.00 -21.25 -12.48
C PHE A 235 -0.32 -22.25 -13.43
N GLY A 236 0.99 -22.15 -13.62
CA GLY A 236 1.78 -23.06 -14.47
C GLY A 236 2.16 -24.38 -13.81
N LYS A 237 2.04 -24.49 -12.48
CA LYS A 237 2.24 -25.77 -11.76
C LYS A 237 1.17 -26.82 -12.08
N THR A 238 0.04 -26.41 -12.64
CA THR A 238 -1.11 -27.29 -12.92
C THR A 238 -0.90 -28.29 -14.06
N GLU A 239 0.05 -28.08 -14.99
CA GLU A 239 0.30 -29.03 -16.10
C GLU A 239 1.31 -30.14 -15.75
N ALA A 240 2.23 -29.90 -14.82
CA ALA A 240 3.30 -30.84 -14.49
C ALA A 240 2.85 -31.99 -13.56
N GLU A 241 1.77 -31.81 -12.79
CA GLU A 241 1.27 -32.82 -11.85
C GLU A 241 0.20 -33.76 -12.45
N VAL A 242 -0.34 -33.47 -13.64
CA VAL A 242 -1.38 -34.30 -14.29
C VAL A 242 -0.79 -35.39 -15.20
N THR A 243 0.51 -35.35 -15.53
CA THR A 243 1.17 -36.36 -16.39
C THR A 243 1.88 -37.47 -15.61
N SER A 244 1.66 -37.57 -14.29
CA SER A 244 2.22 -38.63 -13.45
C SER A 244 1.15 -39.36 -12.63
N THR A 245 0.15 -39.92 -13.31
CA THR A 245 -0.68 -41.04 -12.81
C THR A 245 -0.99 -42.01 -13.94
#